data_AF-A0A1X3ITP4-F1
#
_entry.id   AF-A0A1X3ITP4-F1
#
_cell.length_a   1.000
_cell.length_b   1.000
_cell.length_c   1.000
_cell.angle_alpha   90.00
_cell.angle_beta   90.00
_cell.angle_gamma   90.00
#
_symmetry.space_group_name_H-M   'P 1'
#
loop_
_entity.id
_entity.type
_entity.pdbx_description
1 polymer ?
#
loop_
_entity_poly.entity_id
_entity_poly.type
_entity_poly.pdbx_seq_one_letter_code
_entity_poly.pdbx_strand_id
1 'polypeptide(L)'
;MQRKQALVVDYRSMTNEPAIRTLYPTAFAHDGHRWHVRAYCFKSKMFKDFVLGRFFKIVEFVSPPTSIPQDVDWNTFIDVVIGPNPNYDMNKRLSIEHDYQMVKGEAKIHIRKAQLYYLNRRLNLDINSDGSIDDKQQIIMLRIDESKTY
;
A
#
# COMPACT_ATOMS: atom_id res chain seq x y z
N MET A 1 -4.65 -3.54 19.30
CA MET A 1 -4.33 -4.93 18.90
C MET A 1 -4.21 -5.89 20.08
N GLN A 2 -3.55 -5.51 21.18
CA GLN A 2 -3.30 -6.40 22.33
C GLN A 2 -4.55 -7.12 22.90
N ARG A 3 -5.74 -6.52 22.84
CA ARG A 3 -6.97 -7.11 23.42
C ARG A 3 -7.74 -8.04 22.48
N LYS A 4 -7.29 -8.26 21.24
CA LYS A 4 -7.99 -9.07 20.21
C LYS A 4 -9.49 -8.73 20.06
N GLN A 5 -9.85 -7.46 20.20
CA GLN A 5 -11.22 -6.95 20.09
C GLN A 5 -11.46 -6.26 18.75
N ALA A 6 -12.70 -6.31 18.28
CA ALA A 6 -13.18 -5.42 17.23
C ALA A 6 -13.62 -4.08 17.84
N LEU A 7 -13.64 -3.05 16.99
CA LEU A 7 -14.04 -1.69 17.32
C LEU A 7 -15.25 -1.31 16.50
N VAL A 8 -16.26 -0.75 17.14
CA VAL A 8 -17.32 -0.01 16.45
C VAL A 8 -16.90 1.45 16.41
N VAL A 9 -16.80 2.03 15.22
CA VAL A 9 -16.25 3.38 15.01
C VAL A 9 -17.14 4.24 14.13
N ASP A 10 -17.22 5.54 14.43
CA ASP A 10 -17.63 6.56 13.45
C ASP A 10 -16.42 6.88 12.58
N TYR A 11 -16.42 6.34 11.36
CA TYR A 11 -15.39 6.56 10.36
C TYR A 11 -15.98 7.25 9.13
N ARG A 12 -15.38 8.37 8.71
CA ARG A 12 -15.87 9.19 7.60
C ARG A 12 -14.96 9.10 6.40
N SER A 13 -15.40 8.44 5.33
CA SER A 13 -14.66 8.37 4.06
C SER A 13 -14.88 9.63 3.21
N MET A 14 -14.10 9.78 2.14
CA MET A 14 -14.26 10.88 1.17
C MET A 14 -15.56 10.80 0.35
N THR A 15 -16.24 9.65 0.37
CA THR A 15 -17.44 9.37 -0.45
C THR A 15 -18.75 9.61 0.31
N ASN A 16 -18.75 10.48 1.33
CA ASN A 16 -19.92 11.02 2.03
C ASN A 16 -20.94 10.03 2.63
N GLU A 17 -20.55 8.81 2.97
CA GLU A 17 -21.30 8.03 3.97
C GLU A 17 -20.56 8.09 5.32
N PRO A 18 -21.04 8.87 6.31
CA PRO A 18 -20.76 8.57 7.70
C PRO A 18 -21.30 7.18 7.94
N ALA A 19 -20.43 6.26 8.28
CA ALA A 19 -20.87 4.92 8.51
C ALA A 19 -20.20 4.39 9.74
N ILE A 20 -21.03 4.11 10.73
CA ILE A 20 -20.68 3.20 11.80
C ILE A 20 -20.11 1.93 11.17
N ARG A 21 -18.87 1.60 11.55
CA ARG A 21 -18.13 0.46 11.01
C ARG A 21 -17.67 -0.38 12.17
N THR A 22 -17.88 -1.68 12.07
CA THR A 22 -17.20 -2.65 12.93
C THR A 22 -15.92 -3.08 12.22
N LEU A 23 -14.78 -2.83 12.86
CA LEU A 23 -13.44 -3.07 12.33
C LEU A 23 -12.65 -3.95 13.28
N TYR A 24 -11.83 -4.86 12.76
CA TYR A 24 -10.84 -5.59 13.55
C TYR A 24 -9.43 -5.12 13.17
N PRO A 25 -8.80 -4.23 13.95
CA PRO A 25 -7.46 -3.70 13.65
C PRO A 25 -6.40 -4.78 13.74
N THR A 26 -5.56 -4.90 12.72
CA THR A 26 -4.48 -5.91 12.64
C THR A 26 -3.08 -5.34 12.52
N ALA A 27 -2.89 -4.19 11.87
CA ALA A 27 -1.60 -3.51 11.84
C ALA A 27 -1.72 -1.98 11.67
N PHE A 28 -0.62 -1.27 11.95
CA PHE A 28 -0.43 0.10 11.52
C PHE A 28 0.44 0.12 10.26
N ALA A 29 0.13 1.01 9.33
CA ALA A 29 0.90 1.24 8.12
C ALA A 29 1.12 2.74 7.90
N HIS A 30 2.28 3.11 7.36
CA HIS A 30 2.53 4.45 6.86
C HIS A 30 2.81 4.36 5.36
N ASP A 31 2.10 5.16 4.57
CA ASP A 31 2.22 5.15 3.10
C ASP A 31 3.21 6.19 2.55
N GLY A 32 3.87 6.95 3.44
CA GLY A 32 4.72 8.09 3.08
C GLY A 32 4.01 9.44 3.22
N HIS A 33 2.70 9.45 3.44
CA HIS A 33 1.90 10.67 3.61
C HIS A 33 1.03 10.64 4.87
N ARG A 34 0.40 9.51 5.18
CA ARG A 34 -0.53 9.35 6.31
C ARG A 34 -0.35 8.00 7.00
N TRP A 35 -0.64 7.99 8.30
CA TRP A 35 -0.81 6.77 9.05
C TRP A 35 -2.20 6.16 8.83
N HIS A 36 -2.20 4.84 8.64
CA HIS A 36 -3.36 4.00 8.46
C HIS A 36 -3.40 2.89 9.50
N VAL A 37 -4.62 2.46 9.81
CA VAL A 37 -4.89 1.20 10.47
C VAL A 37 -5.32 0.21 9.41
N ARG A 38 -4.55 -0.86 9.23
CA ARG A 38 -4.99 -2.06 8.50
C ARG A 38 -6.00 -2.79 9.38
N ALA A 39 -7.20 -3.02 8.86
CA ALA A 39 -8.25 -3.69 9.62
C ALA A 39 -9.16 -4.54 8.73
N TYR A 40 -9.67 -5.65 9.28
CA TYR A 40 -10.78 -6.38 8.67
C TYR A 40 -12.08 -5.61 8.91
N CYS A 41 -12.76 -5.22 7.83
CA CYS A 41 -14.03 -4.53 7.90
C CYS A 41 -15.18 -5.52 7.81
N PHE A 42 -15.96 -5.70 8.89
CA PHE A 42 -17.05 -6.67 8.90
C PHE A 42 -18.17 -6.31 7.91
N LYS A 43 -18.38 -5.02 7.61
CA LYS A 43 -19.37 -4.59 6.59
C LYS A 43 -18.99 -5.05 5.19
N SER A 44 -17.72 -4.87 4.80
CA SER A 44 -17.25 -5.23 3.45
C SER A 44 -16.59 -6.60 3.36
N LYS A 45 -16.47 -7.32 4.48
CA LYS A 45 -15.85 -8.65 4.59
C LYS A 45 -14.47 -8.76 3.92
N MET A 46 -13.63 -7.73 4.11
CA MET A 46 -12.28 -7.68 3.55
C MET A 46 -11.38 -6.78 4.38
N PHE A 47 -10.07 -6.98 4.25
CA PHE A 47 -9.07 -6.09 4.82
C PHE A 47 -8.95 -4.80 4.02
N LYS A 48 -8.86 -3.68 4.74
CA LYS A 48 -8.70 -2.33 4.18
C LYS A 48 -7.83 -1.48 5.08
N ASP A 49 -7.32 -0.41 4.50
CA ASP A 49 -6.56 0.61 5.21
C ASP A 49 -7.47 1.80 5.54
N PHE A 50 -7.51 2.14 6.82
CA PHE A 50 -8.32 3.22 7.38
C PHE A 50 -7.41 4.34 7.86
N VAL A 51 -7.52 5.53 7.27
CA VAL A 51 -6.71 6.69 7.65
C VAL A 51 -7.01 7.09 9.09
N LEU A 52 -5.99 7.22 9.94
CA LEU A 52 -6.19 7.53 11.35
C LEU A 52 -6.95 8.84 11.60
N GLY A 53 -6.64 9.89 10.84
CA GLY A 53 -7.31 11.19 10.95
C GLY A 53 -8.80 11.20 10.58
N ARG A 54 -9.38 10.06 10.16
CA ARG A 54 -10.80 9.92 9.81
C ARG A 54 -11.61 9.14 10.85
N PHE A 55 -11.00 8.70 11.94
CA PHE A 55 -11.70 8.14 13.09
C PHE A 55 -12.20 9.29 13.97
N PHE A 56 -13.51 9.59 13.89
CA PHE A 56 -14.11 10.67 14.67
C PHE A 56 -14.43 10.22 16.10
N LYS A 57 -14.88 8.97 16.25
CA LYS A 57 -15.22 8.39 17.54
C LYS A 57 -15.04 6.88 17.52
N ILE A 58 -14.47 6.34 18.60
CA ILE A 58 -14.62 4.93 18.96
C ILE A 58 -15.90 4.84 19.78
N VAL A 59 -16.90 4.14 19.26
CA VAL A 59 -18.20 3.98 19.91
C VAL A 59 -18.10 2.96 21.02
N GLU A 60 -17.53 1.80 20.72
CA GLU A 60 -17.36 0.70 21.68
C GLU A 60 -16.33 -0.34 21.20
N PHE A 61 -15.90 -1.17 22.15
CA PHE A 61 -15.07 -2.36 21.91
C PHE A 61 -15.96 -3.59 22.03
N VAL A 62 -15.96 -4.44 21.01
CA VAL A 62 -16.82 -5.63 20.95
C VAL A 62 -15.98 -6.88 20.66
N SER A 63 -16.50 -8.04 21.06
CA SER A 63 -15.99 -9.30 20.53
C SER A 63 -16.18 -9.35 19.02
N PRO A 64 -15.22 -9.92 18.25
CA PRO A 64 -15.38 -10.07 16.81
C PRO A 64 -16.71 -10.79 16.47
N PRO A 65 -17.59 -10.20 15.63
CA PRO A 65 -18.85 -10.84 15.26
C PRO A 65 -18.69 -12.19 14.56
N THR A 66 -17.57 -12.38 13.86
CA THR A 66 -17.18 -13.62 13.19
C THR A 66 -15.68 -13.85 13.31
N SER A 67 -15.21 -15.05 12.98
CA SER A 67 -13.78 -15.30 12.76
C SER A 67 -13.22 -14.37 11.69
N ILE A 68 -11.99 -13.92 11.88
CA ILE A 68 -11.28 -13.05 10.94
C ILE A 68 -10.37 -13.95 10.08
N PRO A 69 -10.48 -13.89 8.74
CA PRO A 69 -9.58 -14.64 7.87
C PRO A 69 -8.15 -14.09 7.95
N GLN A 70 -7.16 -14.82 7.41
CA GLN A 70 -5.81 -14.29 7.28
C GLN A 70 -5.77 -13.17 6.23
N ASP A 71 -5.04 -12.09 6.54
CA ASP A 71 -4.77 -11.01 5.59
C ASP A 71 -3.63 -11.42 4.66
N VAL A 72 -3.97 -12.12 3.57
CA VAL A 72 -2.98 -12.63 2.61
C VAL A 72 -2.12 -11.51 2.05
N ASP A 73 -2.72 -10.41 1.59
CA ASP A 73 -1.96 -9.30 0.99
C ASP A 73 -1.05 -8.59 2.00
N TRP A 74 -1.43 -8.56 3.28
CA TRP A 74 -0.55 -8.01 4.32
C TRP A 74 0.59 -8.97 4.65
N ASN A 75 0.31 -10.27 4.73
CA ASN A 75 1.29 -11.28 5.11
C ASN A 75 2.23 -11.67 3.97
N THR A 76 1.88 -11.37 2.72
CA THR A 76 2.73 -11.56 1.55
C THR A 76 3.63 -10.34 1.32
N PHE A 77 4.92 -10.59 1.17
CA PHE A 77 5.88 -9.62 0.68
C PHE A 77 6.16 -9.81 -0.81
N ILE A 78 6.41 -8.71 -1.50
CA ILE A 78 6.76 -8.66 -2.92
C ILE A 78 7.93 -7.71 -3.12
N ASP A 79 8.70 -7.93 -4.18
CA ASP A 79 9.72 -7.00 -4.63
C ASP A 79 9.21 -6.25 -5.86
N VAL A 80 9.02 -4.95 -5.73
CA VAL A 80 8.73 -4.09 -6.88
C VAL A 80 10.05 -3.67 -7.50
N VAL A 81 10.31 -4.18 -8.71
CA VAL A 81 11.56 -3.90 -9.42
C VAL A 81 11.37 -2.66 -10.28
N ILE A 82 12.21 -1.65 -10.04
CA ILE A 82 12.22 -0.39 -10.78
C ILE A 82 13.49 -0.26 -11.61
N GLY A 83 13.40 0.48 -12.71
CA GLY A 83 14.53 0.83 -13.57
C GLY A 83 14.40 2.25 -14.11
N PRO A 84 15.45 2.80 -14.75
CA PRO A 84 15.40 4.13 -15.32
C PRO A 84 14.48 4.14 -16.55
N ASN A 85 13.89 5.29 -16.86
CA ASN A 85 13.08 5.44 -18.06
C ASN A 85 13.90 5.12 -19.33
N PRO A 86 13.45 4.15 -20.17
CA PRO A 86 14.19 3.72 -21.35
C PRO A 86 14.29 4.78 -22.44
N ASN A 87 13.43 5.81 -22.44
CA ASN A 87 13.46 6.90 -23.43
C ASN A 87 14.66 7.85 -23.22
N TYR A 88 15.35 7.75 -22.08
CA TYR A 88 16.48 8.61 -21.76
C TYR A 88 17.79 8.14 -22.38
N ASP A 89 18.67 9.10 -22.69
CA ASP A 89 20.03 8.81 -23.10
C ASP A 89 20.82 8.07 -22.00
N MET A 90 21.98 7.53 -22.37
CA MET A 90 22.83 6.75 -21.46
C MET A 90 23.24 7.54 -20.22
N ASN A 91 23.62 8.81 -20.36
CA ASN A 91 24.13 9.61 -19.24
C ASN A 91 23.02 9.88 -18.22
N LYS A 92 21.82 10.22 -18.70
CA LYS A 92 20.67 10.47 -17.83
C LYS A 92 20.20 9.20 -17.12
N ARG A 93 20.24 8.04 -17.80
CA ARG A 93 19.96 6.75 -17.15
C ARG A 93 20.99 6.42 -16.07
N LEU A 94 22.29 6.62 -16.33
CA LEU A 94 23.36 6.40 -15.34
C LEU A 94 23.20 7.28 -14.09
N SER A 95 22.79 8.55 -14.26
CA SER A 95 22.49 9.42 -13.11
C SER A 95 21.33 8.88 -12.26
N ILE A 96 20.25 8.43 -12.91
CA ILE A 96 19.10 7.84 -12.21
C ILE A 96 19.48 6.52 -11.53
N GLU A 97 20.26 5.68 -12.19
CA GLU A 97 20.77 4.44 -11.60
C GLU A 97 21.58 4.73 -10.33
N HIS A 98 22.42 5.77 -10.34
CA HIS A 98 23.17 6.20 -9.16
C HIS A 98 22.24 6.71 -8.05
N ASP A 99 21.27 7.57 -8.36
CA ASP A 99 20.34 8.16 -7.38
C ASP A 99 19.49 7.10 -6.65
N TYR A 100 19.10 6.05 -7.36
CA TYR A 100 18.27 4.97 -6.83
C TYR A 100 19.09 3.72 -6.40
N GLN A 101 20.42 3.81 -6.41
CA GLN A 101 21.32 2.71 -6.05
C GLN A 101 21.03 1.42 -6.84
N MET A 102 20.74 1.57 -8.13
CA MET A 102 20.44 0.46 -9.01
C MET A 102 21.69 -0.37 -9.28
N VAL A 103 21.51 -1.69 -9.42
CA VAL A 103 22.56 -2.63 -9.83
C VAL A 103 22.14 -3.22 -11.17
N LYS A 104 22.95 -2.98 -12.21
CA LYS A 104 22.65 -3.40 -13.60
C LYS A 104 21.29 -2.84 -14.09
N GLY A 105 21.01 -1.56 -13.83
CA GLY A 105 19.78 -0.90 -14.25
C GLY A 105 18.53 -1.21 -13.41
N GLU A 106 18.65 -1.93 -12.30
CA GLU A 106 17.50 -2.31 -11.47
C GLU A 106 17.70 -2.01 -9.98
N ALA A 107 16.65 -1.54 -9.31
CA ALA A 107 16.55 -1.52 -7.85
C ALA A 107 15.28 -2.26 -7.40
N LYS A 108 15.33 -2.91 -6.24
CA LYS A 108 14.21 -3.64 -5.66
C LYS A 108 13.66 -2.91 -4.45
N ILE A 109 12.35 -2.67 -4.46
CA ILE A 109 11.64 -2.10 -3.31
C ILE A 109 10.81 -3.22 -2.66
N HIS A 110 11.31 -3.73 -1.53
CA HIS A 110 10.66 -4.78 -0.77
C HIS A 110 9.52 -4.22 0.08
N ILE A 111 8.28 -4.65 -0.19
CA ILE A 111 7.08 -4.16 0.49
C ILE A 111 6.08 -5.28 0.77
N ARG A 112 5.13 -5.03 1.68
CA ARG A 112 3.93 -5.88 1.75
C ARG A 112 3.08 -5.66 0.51
N LYS A 113 2.47 -6.72 -0.03
CA LYS A 113 1.61 -6.63 -1.22
C LYS A 113 0.45 -5.64 -1.02
N ALA A 114 -0.10 -5.57 0.19
CA ALA A 114 -1.12 -4.59 0.56
C ALA A 114 -0.69 -3.12 0.36
N GLN A 115 0.62 -2.82 0.29
CA GLN A 115 1.16 -1.47 0.15
C GLN A 115 1.44 -1.07 -1.30
N LEU A 116 1.27 -1.97 -2.27
CA LEU A 116 1.62 -1.74 -3.67
C LEU A 116 0.92 -0.50 -4.26
N TYR A 117 -0.38 -0.36 -4.00
CA TYR A 117 -1.16 0.80 -4.45
C TYR A 117 -0.55 2.14 -4.00
N TYR A 118 -0.06 2.19 -2.76
CA TYR A 118 0.53 3.40 -2.20
C TYR A 118 1.92 3.68 -2.78
N LEU A 119 2.72 2.64 -2.97
CA LEU A 119 4.03 2.78 -3.61
C LEU A 119 3.88 3.34 -5.03
N ASN A 120 2.94 2.79 -5.81
CA ASN A 120 2.66 3.25 -7.16
C ASN A 120 2.30 4.73 -7.20
N ARG A 121 1.39 5.17 -6.33
CA ARG A 121 1.02 6.60 -6.26
C ARG A 121 2.16 7.50 -5.82
N ARG A 122 3.00 7.04 -4.89
CA ARG A 122 4.12 7.84 -4.38
C ARG A 122 5.22 8.03 -5.42
N LEU A 123 5.48 6.99 -6.20
CA LEU A 123 6.56 6.95 -7.19
C LEU A 123 6.07 7.16 -8.64
N ASN A 124 4.77 7.36 -8.81
CA ASN A 124 4.09 7.49 -10.10
C ASN A 124 4.42 6.32 -11.06
N LEU A 125 4.33 5.09 -10.55
CA LEU A 125 4.66 3.86 -11.29
C LEU A 125 3.47 3.25 -12.03
N ASP A 126 2.32 3.91 -12.01
CA ASP A 126 1.15 3.44 -12.75
C ASP A 126 1.41 3.61 -14.26
N ILE A 127 1.24 2.51 -15.00
CA ILE A 127 1.43 2.50 -16.46
C ILE A 127 0.26 3.28 -17.08
N ASN A 128 0.56 4.22 -17.99
CA ASN A 128 -0.48 4.91 -18.75
C ASN A 128 -1.36 3.89 -19.48
N SER A 129 -2.65 4.21 -19.66
CA SER A 129 -3.61 3.28 -20.27
C SER A 129 -3.25 2.84 -21.70
N ASP A 130 -2.39 3.59 -22.37
CA ASP A 130 -1.86 3.31 -23.72
C ASP A 130 -0.48 2.62 -23.71
N GLY A 131 0.07 2.32 -22.52
CA GLY A 131 1.41 1.76 -22.36
C GLY A 131 2.54 2.74 -22.62
N SER A 132 2.26 4.02 -22.89
CA SER A 132 3.28 5.04 -23.11
C SER A 132 4.00 5.39 -21.81
N ILE A 133 5.31 5.65 -21.90
CA ILE A 133 6.11 6.12 -20.78
C ILE A 133 6.27 7.64 -20.94
N ASP A 134 5.82 8.40 -19.93
CA ASP A 134 6.00 9.85 -19.91
C ASP A 134 7.49 10.20 -19.82
N ASP A 135 7.98 11.07 -20.71
CA ASP A 135 9.36 11.55 -20.72
C ASP A 135 9.73 12.36 -19.45
N LYS A 136 8.75 12.75 -18.63
CA LYS A 136 9.01 13.35 -17.31
C LYS A 136 9.21 12.31 -16.21
N GLN A 137 8.78 11.08 -16.43
CA GLN A 137 8.93 10.01 -15.46
C GLN A 137 10.38 9.51 -15.48
N GLN A 138 11.07 9.58 -14.34
CA GLN A 138 12.48 9.16 -14.26
C GLN A 138 12.64 7.65 -14.06
N ILE A 139 11.74 7.03 -13.31
CA ILE A 139 11.78 5.60 -12.98
C ILE A 139 10.50 4.91 -13.44
N ILE A 140 10.60 3.67 -13.88
CA ILE A 140 9.45 2.85 -14.27
C ILE A 140 9.42 1.55 -13.47
N MET A 141 8.25 0.96 -13.33
CA MET A 141 8.12 -0.41 -12.83
C MET A 141 8.47 -1.37 -13.97
N LEU A 142 9.45 -2.23 -13.75
CA LEU A 142 9.85 -3.26 -14.70
C LEU A 142 9.02 -4.53 -14.51
N ARG A 143 8.87 -4.95 -13.25
CA ARG A 143 8.13 -6.15 -12.85
C ARG A 143 7.87 -6.18 -11.35
N ILE A 144 7.03 -7.14 -10.94
CA ILE A 144 6.83 -7.52 -9.54
C ILE A 144 7.30 -8.96 -9.40
N ASP A 145 8.28 -9.19 -8.53
CA ASP A 145 8.75 -10.52 -8.17
C ASP A 145 8.07 -10.96 -6.86
N GLU A 146 7.71 -12.24 -6.75
CA GLU A 146 7.35 -12.82 -5.45
C GLU A 146 8.59 -12.84 -4.56
N SER A 147 8.51 -12.23 -3.37
CA SER A 147 9.67 -12.25 -2.48
C SER A 147 9.84 -13.66 -1.92
N LYS A 148 11.03 -14.25 -2.07
CA LYS A 148 11.38 -15.45 -1.32
C LYS A 148 11.48 -15.08 0.15
N THR A 149 10.71 -15.73 1.01
CA THR A 149 10.87 -15.62 2.45
C THR A 149 12.28 -16.12 2.80
N TYR A 150 13.12 -15.24 3.35
CA TYR A 150 14.41 -15.62 3.93
C TYR A 150 14.22 -16.26 5.29
#